data_AF-A0AAE1HI32-F1
#
_entry.id   AF-A0AAE1HI32-F1
#
_cell.length_a   1.000
_cell.length_b   1.000
_cell.length_c   1.000
_cell.angle_alpha   90.00
_cell.angle_beta   90.00
_cell.angle_gamma   90.00
#
_symmetry.space_group_name_H-M   'P 1'
#
loop_
_entity.id
_entity.type
_entity.pdbx_description
1 polymer ?
#
loop_
_entity_poly.entity_id
_entity_poly.type
_entity_poly.pdbx_seq_one_letter_code
_entity_poly.pdbx_strand_id
1 'polypeptide(L)'
;MEGSGLEELWQCVYAKNAVPKMVSGHSYARALRGHLLAQTALVHLLFDETEAELDDATRQEASAFAGQLQANEVTLEDAARHPTVSLVREKLQATIARLSQSRTARFWLNYVEMVQIMRLFLRAERCGDWFLTLQCTKKMLPYFFAAGHLNYFKACNAYLQQMQAAEKAMPFDEFRCFAGGSFTIRSENKFWAGVWTDMIIEQRLMRFLKGNEGITRGRGNSDKIIARLVQALLVTSKFIAATEVFTGARIMASEQHVELRLKRQQCDREHLEKFVCWLSQHNPFADRPADKLVSVSTGIIGDSHTNCDLAFEVGMSELQKCEGTPFSKLTLRHSAKVRTFSAVGITSKANAPALRVKPDQLFHRILCRINA
;
A
#
# COMPACT_ATOMS: atom_id res chain seq x y z
N MET A 1 -8.27 -9.23 -2.78
CA MET A 1 -9.37 -8.29 -2.45
C MET A 1 -10.54 -8.35 -3.42
N GLU A 2 -10.45 -9.01 -4.58
CA GLU A 2 -11.54 -9.02 -5.56
C GLU A 2 -12.87 -9.55 -4.96
N GLY A 3 -13.96 -8.82 -5.17
CA GLY A 3 -15.29 -9.13 -4.65
C GLY A 3 -15.48 -8.94 -3.15
N SER A 4 -14.51 -8.37 -2.43
CA SER A 4 -14.61 -8.22 -0.97
C SER A 4 -15.41 -7.02 -0.50
N GLY A 5 -15.60 -6.00 -1.34
CA GLY A 5 -16.14 -4.69 -0.96
C GLY A 5 -15.15 -3.53 -1.06
N LEU A 6 -13.86 -3.79 -1.31
CA LEU A 6 -12.85 -2.72 -1.40
C LEU A 6 -13.09 -1.78 -2.60
N GLU A 7 -13.55 -2.32 -3.72
CA GLU A 7 -13.84 -1.51 -4.90
C GLU A 7 -15.06 -0.62 -4.69
N GLU A 8 -16.11 -1.14 -4.05
CA GLU A 8 -17.31 -0.40 -3.68
C GLU A 8 -16.99 0.71 -2.67
N LEU A 9 -16.15 0.41 -1.67
CA LEU A 9 -15.62 1.43 -0.76
C LEU A 9 -14.92 2.55 -1.55
N TRP A 10 -14.04 2.21 -2.48
CA TRP A 10 -13.34 3.22 -3.29
C TRP A 10 -14.29 4.01 -4.21
N GLN A 11 -15.37 3.39 -4.67
CA GLN A 11 -16.39 4.04 -5.50
C GLN A 11 -17.16 5.14 -4.74
N CYS A 12 -17.10 5.19 -3.40
CA CYS A 12 -17.66 6.29 -2.62
C CYS A 12 -17.00 7.65 -2.94
N VAL A 13 -15.76 7.65 -3.42
CA VAL A 13 -14.99 8.89 -3.67
C VAL A 13 -14.31 8.94 -5.04
N TYR A 14 -14.15 7.80 -5.70
CA TYR A 14 -13.59 7.71 -7.05
C TYR A 14 -14.65 7.26 -8.04
N ALA A 15 -14.58 7.79 -9.26
CA ALA A 15 -15.48 7.35 -10.33
C ALA A 15 -15.34 5.84 -10.57
N LYS A 16 -16.46 5.16 -10.84
CA LYS A 16 -16.52 3.71 -11.08
C LYS A 16 -15.51 3.20 -12.12
N ASN A 17 -15.32 3.95 -13.20
CA ASN A 17 -14.37 3.60 -14.26
C ASN A 17 -12.88 3.85 -13.90
N ALA A 18 -12.62 4.59 -12.83
CA ALA A 18 -11.26 4.86 -12.35
C ALA A 18 -10.75 3.74 -11.42
N VAL A 19 -11.64 3.13 -10.63
CA VAL A 19 -11.28 2.12 -9.62
C VAL A 19 -10.56 0.90 -10.22
N PRO A 20 -11.00 0.30 -11.34
CA PRO A 20 -10.25 -0.80 -11.96
C PRO A 20 -8.81 -0.43 -12.37
N LYS A 21 -8.59 0.82 -12.81
CA LYS A 21 -7.25 1.33 -13.14
C LYS A 21 -6.39 1.54 -11.90
N MET A 22 -7.02 1.81 -10.75
CA MET A 22 -6.33 1.93 -9.47
C MET A 22 -5.93 0.55 -8.95
N VAL A 23 -6.85 -0.41 -8.92
CA VAL A 23 -6.62 -1.78 -8.42
C VAL A 23 -5.57 -2.51 -9.26
N SER A 24 -5.54 -2.29 -10.57
CA SER A 24 -4.52 -2.87 -11.48
C SER A 24 -3.17 -2.15 -11.43
N GLY A 25 -3.00 -1.10 -10.61
CA GLY A 25 -1.74 -0.37 -10.48
C GLY A 25 -1.45 0.69 -11.56
N HIS A 26 -2.26 0.77 -12.63
CA HIS A 26 -2.09 1.75 -13.71
C HIS A 26 -2.20 3.21 -13.22
N SER A 27 -2.94 3.45 -12.14
CA SER A 27 -3.11 4.77 -11.53
C SER A 27 -2.49 4.81 -10.12
N TYR A 28 -1.18 4.56 -10.04
CA TYR A 28 -0.41 4.45 -8.80
C TYR A 28 -0.75 5.50 -7.73
N ALA A 29 -0.65 6.80 -8.03
CA ALA A 29 -0.87 7.85 -7.03
C ALA A 29 -2.29 7.83 -6.43
N ARG A 30 -3.31 7.55 -7.26
CA ARG A 30 -4.69 7.42 -6.77
C ARG A 30 -4.89 6.13 -5.98
N ALA A 31 -4.27 5.02 -6.41
CA ALA A 31 -4.31 3.74 -5.70
C ALA A 31 -3.68 3.87 -4.31
N LEU A 32 -2.48 4.47 -4.23
CA LEU A 32 -1.80 4.74 -2.97
C LEU A 32 -2.69 5.54 -2.02
N ARG A 33 -3.26 6.66 -2.49
CA ARG A 33 -4.20 7.46 -1.69
C ARG A 33 -5.43 6.65 -1.26
N GLY A 34 -6.03 5.86 -2.16
CA GLY A 34 -7.16 4.99 -1.86
C GLY A 34 -6.86 3.96 -0.78
N HIS A 35 -5.69 3.33 -0.82
CA HIS A 35 -5.23 2.40 0.20
C HIS A 35 -5.02 3.08 1.56
N LEU A 36 -4.38 4.26 1.58
CA LEU A 36 -4.16 5.02 2.81
C LEU A 36 -5.48 5.42 3.46
N LEU A 37 -6.42 5.99 2.69
CA LEU A 37 -7.74 6.37 3.21
C LEU A 37 -8.52 5.15 3.72
N ALA A 38 -8.52 4.04 2.98
CA ALA A 38 -9.21 2.81 3.38
C ALA A 38 -8.61 2.22 4.66
N GLN A 39 -7.28 2.20 4.79
CA GLN A 39 -6.61 1.76 6.02
C GLN A 39 -6.97 2.67 7.19
N THR A 40 -6.90 4.00 7.02
CA THR A 40 -7.27 4.95 8.08
C THR A 40 -8.72 4.74 8.51
N ALA A 41 -9.65 4.58 7.58
CA ALA A 41 -11.06 4.33 7.91
C ALA A 41 -11.26 3.01 8.67
N LEU A 42 -10.60 1.92 8.27
CA LEU A 42 -10.64 0.65 9.00
C LEU A 42 -10.03 0.76 10.40
N VAL A 43 -8.93 1.51 10.53
CA VAL A 43 -8.28 1.75 11.82
C VAL A 43 -9.17 2.61 12.72
N HIS A 44 -9.95 3.56 12.19
CA HIS A 44 -10.98 4.27 12.96
C HIS A 44 -11.99 3.29 13.57
N LEU A 45 -12.59 2.42 12.76
CA LEU A 45 -13.55 1.42 13.26
C LEU A 45 -12.91 0.48 14.31
N LEU A 46 -11.64 0.10 14.11
CA LEU A 46 -10.92 -0.73 15.07
C LEU A 46 -10.64 0.01 16.39
N PHE A 47 -10.36 1.31 16.32
CA PHE A 47 -10.21 2.15 17.51
C PHE A 47 -11.54 2.34 18.23
N ASP A 48 -12.66 2.47 17.53
CA ASP A 48 -13.98 2.53 18.17
C ASP A 48 -14.25 1.27 19.02
N GLU A 49 -13.93 0.09 18.48
CA GLU A 49 -14.01 -1.19 19.21
C GLU A 49 -13.04 -1.24 20.42
N THR A 50 -11.85 -0.66 20.27
CA THR A 50 -10.84 -0.63 21.34
C THR A 50 -11.22 0.35 22.45
N GLU A 51 -11.71 1.54 22.08
CA GLU A 51 -12.06 2.63 22.97
C GLU A 51 -13.22 2.25 23.90
N ALA A 52 -14.16 1.43 23.41
CA ALA A 52 -15.24 0.85 24.20
C ALA A 52 -14.72 0.01 25.39
N GLU A 53 -13.50 -0.55 25.31
CA GLU A 53 -12.88 -1.35 26.36
C GLU A 53 -11.97 -0.53 27.32
N LEU A 54 -11.79 0.77 27.08
CA LEU A 54 -11.03 1.69 27.92
C LEU A 54 -11.92 2.31 29.00
N ASP A 55 -11.36 2.60 30.18
CA ASP A 55 -12.05 3.43 31.18
C ASP A 55 -12.00 4.92 30.83
N ASP A 56 -12.91 5.71 31.42
CA ASP A 56 -13.05 7.13 31.10
C ASP A 56 -11.79 7.95 31.43
N ALA A 57 -11.07 7.57 32.49
CA ALA A 57 -9.84 8.24 32.90
C ALA A 57 -8.73 8.05 31.84
N THR A 58 -8.56 6.83 31.34
CA THR A 58 -7.61 6.48 30.28
C THR A 58 -7.96 7.19 28.98
N ARG A 59 -9.25 7.26 28.62
CA ARG A 59 -9.69 7.98 27.40
C ARG A 59 -9.38 9.48 27.51
N GLN A 60 -9.67 10.09 28.64
CA GLN A 60 -9.40 11.51 28.86
C GLN A 60 -7.89 11.82 28.79
N GLU A 61 -7.06 10.99 29.44
CA GLU A 61 -5.60 11.13 29.40
C GLU A 61 -5.05 10.94 27.98
N ALA A 62 -5.52 9.92 27.26
CA ALA A 62 -5.11 9.66 25.88
C ALA A 62 -5.49 10.83 24.95
N SER A 63 -6.69 11.40 25.10
CA SER A 63 -7.13 12.56 24.34
C SER A 63 -6.33 13.82 24.66
N ALA A 64 -6.03 14.07 25.94
CA ALA A 64 -5.20 15.20 26.34
C ALA A 64 -3.79 15.08 25.74
N PHE A 65 -3.20 13.89 25.83
CA PHE A 65 -1.88 13.61 25.28
C PHE A 65 -1.85 13.71 23.75
N ALA A 66 -2.90 13.24 23.06
CA ALA A 66 -3.04 13.44 21.62
C ALA A 66 -3.11 14.92 21.23
N GLY A 67 -3.77 15.76 22.02
CA GLY A 67 -3.81 17.21 21.84
C GLY A 67 -2.41 17.85 21.97
N GLN A 68 -1.65 17.46 22.99
CA GLN A 68 -0.26 17.91 23.17
C GLN A 68 0.62 17.51 21.98
N LEU A 69 0.45 16.29 21.45
CA LEU A 69 1.20 15.83 20.29
C LEU A 69 0.84 16.63 19.02
N GLN A 70 -0.43 16.96 18.83
CA GLN A 70 -0.87 17.80 17.71
C GLN A 70 -0.37 19.24 17.82
N ALA A 71 -0.23 19.75 19.05
CA ALA A 71 0.35 21.07 19.34
C ALA A 71 1.89 21.08 19.25
N ASN A 72 2.54 19.94 18.98
CA ASN A 72 3.99 19.75 19.04
C ASN A 72 4.62 20.07 20.41
N GLU A 73 3.85 19.95 21.50
CA GLU A 73 4.33 20.15 22.87
C GLU A 73 5.12 18.94 23.39
N VAL A 74 4.80 17.76 22.86
CA VAL A 74 5.49 16.48 23.14
C VAL A 74 5.98 15.86 21.85
N THR A 75 7.07 15.10 21.92
CA THR A 75 7.63 14.43 20.74
C THR A 75 7.00 13.04 20.53
N LEU A 76 7.19 12.48 19.34
CA LEU A 76 6.82 11.08 19.07
C LEU A 76 7.59 10.08 19.93
N GLU A 77 8.80 10.44 20.39
CA GLU A 77 9.58 9.60 21.30
C GLU A 77 8.99 9.58 22.70
N ASP A 78 8.51 10.74 23.19
CA ASP A 78 7.78 10.84 24.45
C ASP A 78 6.48 10.03 24.38
N ALA A 79 5.75 10.16 23.26
CA ALA A 79 4.55 9.38 23.01
C ALA A 79 4.81 7.87 23.02
N ALA A 80 5.94 7.43 22.46
CA ALA A 80 6.28 6.01 22.43
C ALA A 80 6.57 5.43 23.83
N ARG A 81 6.94 6.28 24.80
CA ARG A 81 7.27 5.91 26.18
C ARG A 81 6.13 6.18 27.18
N HIS A 82 5.09 6.89 26.76
CA HIS A 82 3.98 7.27 27.64
C HIS A 82 3.21 6.02 28.13
N PRO A 83 2.91 5.89 29.44
CA PRO A 83 2.18 4.75 30.00
C PRO A 83 0.81 4.54 29.33
N THR A 84 0.03 5.62 29.16
CA THR A 84 -1.29 5.58 28.51
C THR A 84 -1.22 5.08 27.07
N VAL A 85 -0.22 5.52 26.30
CA VAL A 85 -0.02 5.06 24.92
C VAL A 85 0.33 3.57 24.90
N SER A 86 1.10 3.10 25.90
CA SER A 86 1.41 1.68 26.06
C SER A 86 0.17 0.86 26.39
N LEU A 87 -0.68 1.33 27.30
CA LEU A 87 -1.94 0.70 27.65
C LEU A 87 -2.92 0.64 26.47
N VAL A 88 -3.10 1.76 25.74
CA VAL A 88 -3.92 1.82 24.52
C VAL A 88 -3.39 0.84 23.47
N ARG A 89 -2.07 0.73 23.32
CA ARG A 89 -1.45 -0.25 22.41
C ARG A 89 -1.76 -1.68 22.81
N GLU A 90 -1.67 -2.02 24.10
CA GLU A 90 -2.00 -3.35 24.61
C GLU A 90 -3.48 -3.69 24.35
N LYS A 91 -4.38 -2.76 24.63
CA LYS A 91 -5.83 -2.91 24.38
C LYS A 91 -6.15 -3.06 22.90
N LEU A 92 -5.50 -2.29 22.04
CA LEU A 92 -5.62 -2.42 20.60
C LEU A 92 -5.15 -3.81 20.13
N GLN A 93 -4.03 -4.31 20.65
CA GLN A 93 -3.53 -5.65 20.33
C GLN A 93 -4.50 -6.75 20.78
N ALA A 94 -5.09 -6.63 21.98
CA ALA A 94 -6.11 -7.54 22.47
C ALA A 94 -7.37 -7.53 21.58
N THR A 95 -7.82 -6.33 21.17
CA THR A 95 -8.96 -6.15 20.26
C THR A 95 -8.69 -6.80 18.91
N ILE A 96 -7.51 -6.56 18.32
CA ILE A 96 -7.08 -7.22 17.07
C ILE A 96 -7.11 -8.74 17.22
N ALA A 97 -6.57 -9.29 18.31
CA ALA A 97 -6.55 -10.73 18.57
C ALA A 97 -7.96 -11.30 18.66
N ARG A 98 -8.85 -10.64 19.41
CA ARG A 98 -10.28 -11.00 19.54
C ARG A 98 -10.99 -11.00 18.20
N LEU A 99 -10.90 -9.90 17.45
CA LEU A 99 -11.58 -9.75 16.15
C LEU A 99 -11.04 -10.74 15.12
N SER A 100 -9.74 -11.05 15.15
CA SER A 100 -9.10 -11.99 14.21
C SER A 100 -9.63 -13.43 14.26
N GLN A 101 -10.43 -13.78 15.28
CA GLN A 101 -11.13 -15.06 15.36
C GLN A 101 -12.17 -15.22 14.25
N SER A 102 -12.79 -14.11 13.79
CA SER A 102 -13.68 -14.11 12.64
C SER A 102 -12.87 -14.08 11.33
N ARG A 103 -13.18 -14.98 10.39
CA ARG A 103 -12.51 -15.01 9.08
C ARG A 103 -12.64 -13.70 8.31
N THR A 104 -13.78 -13.02 8.43
CA THR A 104 -14.03 -11.75 7.74
C THR A 104 -13.19 -10.62 8.33
N ALA A 105 -13.19 -10.49 9.66
CA ALA A 105 -12.37 -9.50 10.34
C ALA A 105 -10.87 -9.75 10.09
N ARG A 106 -10.41 -11.00 10.20
CA ARG A 106 -9.03 -11.39 9.87
C ARG A 106 -8.64 -10.98 8.46
N PHE A 107 -9.50 -11.21 7.46
CA PHE A 107 -9.24 -10.80 6.08
C PHE A 107 -8.99 -9.28 5.96
N TRP A 108 -9.79 -8.45 6.63
CA TRP A 108 -9.63 -6.99 6.61
C TRP A 108 -8.45 -6.51 7.46
N LEU A 109 -8.14 -7.18 8.57
CA LEU A 109 -6.92 -6.93 9.36
C LEU A 109 -5.65 -7.24 8.54
N ASN A 110 -5.65 -8.33 7.78
CA ASN A 110 -4.56 -8.65 6.85
C ASN A 110 -4.41 -7.55 5.78
N TYR A 111 -5.51 -6.99 5.28
CA TYR A 111 -5.44 -5.84 4.38
C TYR A 111 -4.82 -4.60 5.06
N VAL A 112 -5.20 -4.29 6.31
CA VAL A 112 -4.59 -3.21 7.09
C VAL A 112 -3.09 -3.44 7.25
N GLU A 113 -2.65 -4.68 7.50
CA GLU A 113 -1.24 -5.04 7.59
C GLU A 113 -0.51 -4.86 6.24
N MET A 114 -1.10 -5.31 5.13
CA MET A 114 -0.51 -5.13 3.79
C MET A 114 -0.25 -3.64 3.49
N VAL A 115 -1.23 -2.77 3.78
CA VAL A 115 -1.07 -1.31 3.60
C VAL A 115 -0.03 -0.74 4.57
N GLN A 116 0.07 -1.28 5.79
CA GLN A 116 1.10 -0.87 6.76
C GLN A 116 2.50 -1.23 6.27
N ILE A 117 2.70 -2.42 5.71
CA ILE A 117 3.99 -2.83 5.13
C ILE A 117 4.36 -1.90 3.96
N MET A 118 3.40 -1.57 3.09
CA MET A 118 3.63 -0.61 2.00
C MET A 118 4.04 0.77 2.53
N ARG A 119 3.39 1.29 3.59
CA ARG A 119 3.77 2.57 4.22
C ARG A 119 5.18 2.54 4.80
N LEU A 120 5.55 1.44 5.47
CA LEU A 120 6.89 1.26 6.01
C LEU A 120 7.94 1.14 4.92
N PHE A 121 7.64 0.47 3.81
CA PHE A 121 8.52 0.37 2.65
C PHE A 121 8.76 1.75 2.02
N LEU A 122 7.69 2.53 1.81
CA LEU A 122 7.80 3.91 1.33
C LEU A 122 8.62 4.77 2.29
N ARG A 123 8.39 4.66 3.60
CA ARG A 123 9.21 5.34 4.61
C ARG A 123 10.69 4.98 4.48
N ALA A 124 10.99 3.68 4.37
CA ALA A 124 12.35 3.18 4.27
C ALA A 124 13.08 3.78 3.06
N GLU A 125 12.42 3.80 1.90
CA GLU A 125 12.93 4.46 0.70
C GLU A 125 13.15 5.96 0.93
N ARG A 126 12.14 6.69 1.41
CA ARG A 126 12.22 8.15 1.57
C ARG A 126 13.31 8.57 2.55
N CYS A 127 13.57 7.73 3.57
CA CYS A 127 14.59 7.94 4.60
C CYS A 127 15.97 7.37 4.25
N GLY A 128 16.10 6.57 3.18
CA GLY A 128 17.33 5.82 2.91
C GLY A 128 17.65 4.78 3.98
N ASP A 129 16.64 4.13 4.55
CA ASP A 129 16.80 3.04 5.52
C ASP A 129 16.85 1.69 4.79
N TRP A 130 18.07 1.18 4.61
CA TRP A 130 18.31 -0.05 3.87
C TRP A 130 17.75 -1.28 4.59
N PHE A 131 17.96 -1.37 5.90
CA PHE A 131 17.55 -2.54 6.67
C PHE A 131 16.02 -2.65 6.77
N LEU A 132 15.33 -1.52 6.98
CA LEU A 132 13.88 -1.49 6.94
C LEU A 132 13.33 -1.86 5.55
N THR A 133 14.01 -1.45 4.48
CA THR A 133 13.67 -1.83 3.10
C THR A 133 13.71 -3.36 2.93
N LEU A 134 14.76 -4.04 3.42
CA LEU A 134 14.87 -5.50 3.37
C LEU A 134 13.82 -6.19 4.24
N GLN A 135 13.57 -5.68 5.44
CA GLN A 135 12.52 -6.22 6.32
C GLN A 135 11.14 -6.13 5.68
N CYS A 136 10.79 -5.00 5.08
CA CYS A 136 9.53 -4.82 4.39
C CYS A 136 9.43 -5.72 3.15
N THR A 137 10.51 -5.84 2.37
CA THR A 137 10.58 -6.75 1.22
C THR A 137 10.31 -8.20 1.64
N LYS A 138 10.92 -8.65 2.74
CA LYS A 138 10.67 -9.97 3.32
C LYS A 138 9.20 -10.16 3.72
N LYS A 139 8.58 -9.15 4.34
CA LYS A 139 7.17 -9.18 4.76
C LYS A 139 6.19 -9.13 3.59
N MET A 140 6.53 -8.49 2.47
CA MET A 140 5.69 -8.46 1.27
C MET A 140 5.71 -9.79 0.49
N LEU A 141 6.79 -10.57 0.63
CA LEU A 141 7.03 -11.74 -0.20
C LEU A 141 5.89 -12.78 -0.16
N PRO A 142 5.33 -13.18 1.00
CA PRO A 142 4.19 -14.10 1.05
C PRO A 142 2.99 -13.58 0.25
N TYR A 143 2.72 -12.28 0.31
CA TYR A 143 1.59 -11.66 -0.37
C TYR A 143 1.75 -11.65 -1.90
N PHE A 144 2.97 -11.53 -2.43
CA PHE A 144 3.21 -11.67 -3.87
C PHE A 144 2.83 -13.06 -4.37
N PHE A 145 3.19 -14.11 -3.64
CA PHE A 145 2.77 -15.46 -4.00
C PHE A 145 1.25 -15.61 -3.90
N ALA A 146 0.68 -15.22 -2.76
CA ALA A 146 -0.75 -15.37 -2.49
C ALA A 146 -1.62 -14.66 -3.55
N ALA A 147 -1.22 -13.47 -3.98
CA ALA A 147 -1.88 -12.73 -5.05
C ALA A 147 -1.68 -13.32 -6.46
N GLY A 148 -0.79 -14.31 -6.62
CA GLY A 148 -0.44 -14.92 -7.90
C GLY A 148 0.58 -14.13 -8.71
N HIS A 149 1.29 -13.18 -8.09
CA HIS A 149 2.38 -12.42 -8.71
C HIS A 149 3.70 -13.21 -8.65
N LEU A 150 3.72 -14.39 -9.28
CA LEU A 150 4.79 -15.38 -9.15
C LEU A 150 6.15 -14.88 -9.64
N ASN A 151 6.17 -14.07 -10.70
CA ASN A 151 7.42 -13.47 -11.20
C ASN A 151 8.01 -12.49 -10.18
N TYR A 152 7.18 -11.66 -9.55
CA TYR A 152 7.60 -10.76 -8.49
C TYR A 152 8.07 -11.54 -7.26
N PHE A 153 7.33 -12.56 -6.84
CA PHE A 153 7.76 -13.45 -5.76
C PHE A 153 9.15 -14.05 -6.04
N LYS A 154 9.35 -14.63 -7.23
CA LYS A 154 10.60 -15.27 -7.62
C LYS A 154 11.76 -14.27 -7.65
N ALA A 155 11.58 -13.13 -8.32
CA ALA A 155 12.61 -12.10 -8.43
C ALA A 155 12.93 -11.45 -7.07
N CYS A 156 11.91 -11.10 -6.27
CA CYS A 156 12.10 -10.51 -4.96
C CYS A 156 12.76 -11.48 -3.98
N ASN A 157 12.48 -12.77 -4.05
CA ASN A 157 13.17 -13.76 -3.22
C ASN A 157 14.67 -13.82 -3.54
N ALA A 158 15.02 -13.86 -4.84
CA ALA A 158 16.42 -13.83 -5.27
C ALA A 158 17.13 -12.53 -4.86
N TYR A 159 16.47 -11.40 -5.06
CA TYR A 159 16.94 -10.09 -4.62
C TYR A 159 17.21 -10.09 -3.11
N LEU A 160 16.26 -10.57 -2.29
CA LEU A 160 16.41 -10.58 -0.84
C LEU A 160 17.62 -11.40 -0.39
N GLN A 161 17.84 -12.58 -1.00
CA GLN A 161 19.01 -13.42 -0.70
C GLN A 161 20.32 -12.71 -1.05
N GLN A 162 20.40 -12.09 -2.24
CA GLN A 162 21.59 -11.34 -2.65
C GLN A 162 21.85 -10.15 -1.72
N MET A 163 20.81 -9.41 -1.37
CA MET A 163 20.93 -8.22 -0.55
C MET A 163 21.24 -8.53 0.92
N GLN A 164 20.81 -9.67 1.44
CA GLN A 164 21.22 -10.16 2.76
C GLN A 164 22.68 -10.60 2.80
N ALA A 165 23.23 -11.05 1.68
CA ALA A 165 24.64 -11.40 1.54
C ALA A 165 25.52 -10.19 1.15
N ALA A 166 24.93 -9.02 0.88
CA ALA A 166 25.64 -7.86 0.34
C ALA A 166 26.80 -7.41 1.22
N GLU A 167 26.62 -7.39 2.55
CA GLU A 167 27.67 -7.04 3.52
C GLU A 167 28.95 -7.88 3.36
N LYS A 168 28.80 -9.17 3.01
CA LYS A 168 29.93 -10.07 2.78
C LYS A 168 30.46 -10.01 1.35
N ALA A 169 29.64 -9.55 0.41
CA ALA A 169 29.95 -9.56 -1.02
C ALA A 169 30.64 -8.27 -1.50
N MET A 170 30.60 -7.20 -0.71
CA MET A 170 31.17 -5.90 -1.08
C MET A 170 32.17 -5.38 -0.03
N PRO A 171 33.08 -4.47 -0.40
CA PRO A 171 33.99 -3.84 0.55
C PRO A 171 33.25 -3.15 1.69
N PHE A 172 33.79 -3.23 2.91
CA PHE A 172 33.15 -2.72 4.12
C PHE A 172 32.74 -1.24 4.00
N ASP A 173 33.64 -0.39 3.49
CA ASP A 173 33.38 1.04 3.35
C ASP A 173 32.25 1.33 2.35
N GLU A 174 32.19 0.58 1.25
CA GLU A 174 31.12 0.71 0.27
C GLU A 174 29.79 0.24 0.85
N PHE A 175 29.76 -0.89 1.58
CA PHE A 175 28.53 -1.37 2.22
C PHE A 175 28.03 -0.36 3.25
N ARG A 176 28.93 0.17 4.07
CA ARG A 176 28.59 1.16 5.09
C ARG A 176 27.97 2.41 4.46
N CYS A 177 28.56 2.94 3.37
CA CYS A 177 28.00 4.07 2.65
C CYS A 177 26.66 3.75 2.00
N PHE A 178 26.54 2.57 1.37
CA PHE A 178 25.33 2.11 0.71
C PHE A 178 24.17 1.95 1.71
N ALA A 179 24.37 1.14 2.75
CA ALA A 179 23.39 0.87 3.81
C ALA A 179 23.08 2.12 4.66
N GLY A 180 24.03 3.06 4.74
CA GLY A 180 23.85 4.38 5.36
C GLY A 180 22.96 5.35 4.56
N GLY A 181 22.35 4.90 3.46
CA GLY A 181 21.31 5.63 2.72
C GLY A 181 21.70 6.09 1.33
N SER A 182 22.93 5.84 0.90
CA SER A 182 23.41 6.22 -0.44
C SER A 182 22.77 5.41 -1.58
N PHE A 183 22.01 4.36 -1.27
CA PHE A 183 21.19 3.64 -2.26
C PHE A 183 20.00 4.48 -2.77
N THR A 184 19.66 5.57 -2.08
CA THR A 184 18.63 6.52 -2.53
C THR A 184 19.26 7.84 -2.95
N ILE A 185 18.67 8.47 -3.97
CA ILE A 185 19.09 9.78 -4.46
C ILE A 185 18.19 10.84 -3.82
N ARG A 186 18.80 11.96 -3.40
CA ARG A 186 18.10 13.15 -2.91
C ARG A 186 18.54 14.36 -3.72
N SER A 187 17.57 15.17 -4.18
CA SER A 187 17.90 16.44 -4.86
C SER A 187 18.26 17.55 -3.87
N GLU A 188 17.82 17.45 -2.62
CA GLU A 188 18.07 18.41 -1.54
C GLU A 188 18.44 17.66 -0.27
N ASN A 189 19.12 18.31 0.67
CA ASN A 189 19.49 17.72 1.96
C ASN A 189 18.28 17.67 2.94
N LYS A 190 17.19 17.05 2.50
CA LYS A 190 15.98 16.81 3.28
C LYS A 190 15.89 15.33 3.65
N PHE A 191 15.64 15.03 4.93
CA PHE A 191 15.63 13.65 5.44
C PHE A 191 14.65 12.73 4.70
N TRP A 192 13.44 13.23 4.39
CA TRP A 192 12.37 12.47 3.72
C TRP A 192 12.37 12.64 2.19
N ALA A 193 13.52 12.91 1.57
CA ALA A 193 13.63 13.21 0.14
C ALA A 193 14.21 12.10 -0.74
N GLY A 194 14.51 10.92 -0.15
CA GLY A 194 15.08 9.77 -0.88
C GLY A 194 14.15 9.26 -1.97
N VAL A 195 14.72 8.94 -3.13
CA VAL A 195 14.03 8.31 -4.27
C VAL A 195 14.97 7.27 -4.87
N TRP A 196 14.45 6.13 -5.31
CA TRP A 196 15.26 5.15 -6.05
C TRP A 196 15.84 5.73 -7.33
N THR A 197 17.00 5.20 -7.71
CA THR A 197 17.75 5.59 -8.91
C THR A 197 16.88 5.55 -10.17
N ASP A 198 16.13 4.46 -10.37
CA ASP A 198 15.26 4.26 -11.53
C ASP A 198 14.19 5.35 -11.65
N MET A 199 13.53 5.70 -10.55
CA MET A 199 12.51 6.75 -10.54
C MET A 199 13.08 8.14 -10.84
N ILE A 200 14.29 8.45 -10.36
CA ILE A 200 14.98 9.70 -10.73
C ILE A 200 15.37 9.70 -12.20
N ILE A 201 15.87 8.57 -12.71
CA ILE A 201 16.20 8.40 -14.12
C ILE A 201 14.93 8.62 -14.96
N GLU A 202 13.82 7.98 -14.64
CA GLU A 202 12.59 8.12 -15.40
C GLU A 202 12.00 9.54 -15.31
N GLN A 203 11.90 10.11 -14.11
CA GLN A 203 11.22 11.39 -13.92
C GLN A 203 12.04 12.62 -14.30
N ARG A 204 13.36 12.60 -14.09
CA ARG A 204 14.25 13.71 -14.42
C ARG A 204 14.99 13.48 -15.71
N LEU A 205 15.78 12.41 -15.80
CA LEU A 205 16.67 12.20 -16.95
C LEU A 205 15.86 11.90 -18.21
N MET A 206 14.94 10.94 -18.17
CA MET A 206 14.14 10.57 -19.35
C MET A 206 13.16 11.68 -19.73
N ARG A 207 12.63 12.45 -18.79
CA ARG A 207 11.81 13.63 -19.12
C ARG A 207 12.60 14.68 -19.88
N PHE A 208 13.83 14.95 -19.47
CA PHE A 208 14.75 15.84 -20.20
C PHE A 208 15.04 15.29 -21.61
N LEU A 209 15.34 13.99 -21.71
CA LEU A 209 15.61 13.31 -22.99
C LEU A 209 14.37 13.14 -23.89
N LYS A 210 13.16 13.29 -23.36
CA LYS A 210 11.87 13.17 -24.08
C LYS A 210 11.23 14.53 -24.42
N GLY A 211 11.88 15.66 -24.12
CA GLY A 211 11.39 17.00 -24.45
C GLY A 211 11.16 17.23 -25.95
N ASN A 212 10.69 18.42 -26.34
CA ASN A 212 10.28 18.74 -27.73
C ASN A 212 11.36 18.50 -28.81
N GLU A 213 12.63 18.33 -28.42
CA GLU A 213 13.77 18.00 -29.28
C GLU A 213 14.48 16.69 -28.86
N GLY A 214 13.79 15.85 -28.09
CA GLY A 214 14.34 14.70 -27.38
C GLY A 214 14.57 13.44 -28.22
N ILE A 215 15.57 12.65 -27.80
CA ILE A 215 16.09 11.40 -28.38
C ILE A 215 14.98 10.38 -28.72
N THR A 216 13.91 10.30 -27.94
CA THR A 216 12.92 9.20 -28.09
C THR A 216 12.00 9.25 -29.31
N ARG A 217 11.98 10.35 -30.08
CA ARG A 217 11.05 10.51 -31.23
C ARG A 217 11.72 10.54 -32.61
N GLY A 218 13.04 10.40 -32.71
CA GLY A 218 13.78 10.43 -33.99
C GLY A 218 14.38 9.09 -34.41
N ARG A 219 14.40 8.81 -35.73
CA ARG A 219 15.31 7.81 -36.32
C ARG A 219 16.71 8.44 -36.38
N GLY A 220 17.74 7.80 -35.79
CA GLY A 220 19.14 8.23 -35.95
C GLY A 220 19.95 8.56 -34.69
N ASN A 221 19.56 8.09 -33.49
CA ASN A 221 20.38 8.29 -32.30
C ASN A 221 21.55 7.31 -32.26
N SER A 222 22.64 7.64 -32.94
CA SER A 222 23.91 6.93 -32.74
C SER A 222 24.38 7.07 -31.29
N ASP A 223 25.10 6.07 -30.77
CA ASP A 223 25.69 6.10 -29.42
C ASP A 223 26.52 7.37 -29.17
N LYS A 224 27.14 7.90 -30.23
CA LYS A 224 27.92 9.15 -30.19
C LYS A 224 27.07 10.38 -29.86
N ILE A 225 25.83 10.45 -30.35
CA ILE A 225 24.91 11.55 -30.06
C ILE A 225 24.45 11.45 -28.60
N ILE A 226 24.11 10.23 -28.14
CA ILE A 226 23.72 9.97 -26.75
C ILE A 226 24.86 10.36 -25.80
N ALA A 227 26.08 9.90 -26.06
CA ALA A 227 27.26 10.21 -25.24
C ALA A 227 27.53 11.72 -25.18
N ARG A 228 27.44 12.42 -26.31
CA ARG A 228 27.62 13.87 -26.36
C ARG A 228 26.54 14.61 -25.56
N LEU A 229 25.30 14.13 -25.58
CA LEU A 229 24.20 14.74 -24.83
C LEU A 229 24.32 14.49 -23.32
N VAL A 230 24.74 13.30 -22.90
CA VAL A 230 25.03 12.99 -21.48
C VAL A 230 26.18 13.85 -20.95
N GLN A 231 27.24 14.03 -21.74
CA GLN A 231 28.33 14.94 -21.38
C GLN A 231 27.86 16.41 -21.36
N ALA A 232 27.06 16.83 -22.33
CA ALA A 232 26.49 18.17 -22.35
C ALA A 232 25.61 18.42 -21.11
N LEU A 233 24.82 17.43 -20.66
CA LEU A 233 24.00 17.49 -19.45
C LEU A 233 24.80 17.86 -18.20
N LEU A 234 25.97 17.25 -18.02
CA LEU A 234 26.88 17.53 -16.90
C LEU A 234 27.44 18.96 -16.94
N VAL A 235 27.66 19.51 -18.13
CA VAL A 235 28.14 20.88 -18.32
C VAL A 235 26.99 21.87 -18.14
N THR A 236 25.84 21.61 -18.77
CA THR A 236 24.65 22.45 -18.68
C THR A 236 24.07 22.50 -17.28
N SER A 237 24.22 21.45 -16.45
CA SER A 237 23.75 21.49 -15.06
C SER A 237 24.50 22.54 -14.24
N LYS A 238 25.81 22.74 -14.50
CA LYS A 238 26.61 23.80 -13.88
C LYS A 238 26.15 25.18 -14.32
N PHE A 239 25.86 25.35 -15.62
CA PHE A 239 25.30 26.60 -16.13
C PHE A 239 23.92 26.89 -15.55
N ILE A 240 23.01 25.91 -15.52
CA ILE A 240 21.68 26.04 -14.90
C ILE A 240 21.82 26.46 -13.43
N ALA A 241 22.65 25.77 -12.65
CA ALA A 241 22.88 26.13 -11.25
C ALA A 241 23.43 27.56 -11.10
N ALA A 242 24.39 27.96 -11.94
CA ALA A 242 24.93 29.31 -11.94
C ALA A 242 23.88 30.36 -12.34
N THR A 243 23.03 30.07 -13.33
CA THR A 243 21.93 30.94 -13.76
C THR A 243 20.85 31.06 -12.68
N GLU A 244 20.49 29.98 -12.00
CA GLU A 244 19.56 30.00 -10.87
C GLU A 244 20.08 30.87 -9.72
N VAL A 245 21.38 30.79 -9.42
CA VAL A 245 22.03 31.67 -8.43
C VAL A 245 22.05 33.12 -8.89
N PHE A 246 22.46 33.37 -10.14
CA PHE A 246 22.57 34.73 -10.70
C PHE A 246 21.22 35.45 -10.79
N THR A 247 20.18 34.75 -11.23
CA THR A 247 18.84 35.32 -11.41
C THR A 247 18.04 35.37 -10.11
N GLY A 248 18.46 34.64 -9.07
CA GLY A 248 17.66 34.39 -7.87
C GLY A 248 16.39 33.56 -8.16
N ALA A 249 16.14 33.18 -9.42
CA ALA A 249 15.00 32.42 -9.85
C ALA A 249 15.38 30.93 -9.88
N ARG A 250 15.31 30.29 -8.71
CA ARG A 250 15.33 28.83 -8.65
C ARG A 250 14.00 28.30 -9.19
N ILE A 251 14.03 27.25 -10.00
CA ILE A 251 12.80 26.49 -10.32
C ILE A 251 12.43 25.67 -9.08
N MET A 252 11.99 26.36 -8.03
CA MET A 252 11.45 25.71 -6.85
C MET A 252 10.03 25.31 -7.20
N ALA A 253 9.80 24.01 -7.39
CA ALA A 253 8.50 23.48 -7.07
C ALA A 253 8.22 23.93 -5.62
N SER A 254 7.10 24.62 -5.40
CA SER A 254 6.61 25.06 -4.08
C SER A 254 7.16 24.19 -2.95
N GLU A 255 7.79 24.82 -1.94
CA GLU A 255 8.39 24.11 -0.80
C GLU A 255 7.41 23.15 -0.11
N GLN A 256 6.11 23.41 -0.26
CA GLN A 256 5.04 22.55 0.22
C GLN A 256 4.68 21.47 -0.80
N HIS A 257 4.96 20.22 -0.41
CA HIS A 257 4.54 19.02 -1.15
C HIS A 257 3.05 19.10 -1.50
N VAL A 258 2.67 18.70 -2.73
CA VAL A 258 1.27 18.81 -3.22
C VAL A 258 0.26 18.15 -2.29
N GLU A 259 0.66 17.04 -1.64
CA GLU A 259 -0.19 16.31 -0.70
C GLU A 259 -0.36 17.00 0.67
N LEU A 260 0.52 17.95 1.02
CA LEU A 260 0.43 18.73 2.26
C LEU A 260 -0.37 20.03 2.12
N ARG A 261 -0.85 20.34 0.92
CA ARG A 261 -1.65 21.55 0.68
C ARG A 261 -2.98 21.46 1.42
N LEU A 262 -3.45 22.56 2.01
CA LEU A 262 -4.72 22.64 2.75
C LEU A 262 -5.91 22.06 1.98
N LYS A 263 -6.01 22.37 0.67
CA LYS A 263 -7.07 21.83 -0.20
C LYS A 263 -7.01 20.31 -0.31
N ARG A 264 -5.81 19.71 -0.35
CA ARG A 264 -5.67 18.25 -0.36
C ARG A 264 -6.10 17.68 0.98
N GLN A 265 -5.60 18.24 2.08
CA GLN A 265 -5.96 17.78 3.43
C GLN A 265 -7.48 17.83 3.66
N GLN A 266 -8.15 18.91 3.22
CA GLN A 266 -9.61 19.02 3.30
C GLN A 266 -10.31 17.95 2.47
N CYS A 267 -9.89 17.75 1.22
CA CYS A 267 -10.44 16.68 0.37
C CYS A 267 -10.21 15.28 0.96
N ASP A 268 -9.06 15.04 1.60
CA ASP A 268 -8.76 13.78 2.28
C ASP A 268 -9.66 13.56 3.49
N ARG A 269 -9.93 14.60 4.29
CA ARG A 269 -10.90 14.53 5.40
C ARG A 269 -12.31 14.19 4.91
N GLU A 270 -12.83 14.93 3.93
CA GLU A 270 -14.17 14.68 3.36
C GLU A 270 -14.29 13.27 2.74
N HIS A 271 -13.21 12.78 2.13
CA HIS A 271 -13.17 11.44 1.56
C HIS A 271 -13.06 10.35 2.63
N LEU A 272 -12.30 10.60 3.69
CA LEU A 272 -12.20 9.70 4.84
C LEU A 272 -13.56 9.54 5.52
N GLU A 273 -14.29 10.63 5.75
CA GLU A 273 -15.64 10.60 6.31
C GLU A 273 -16.59 9.72 5.48
N LYS A 274 -16.52 9.81 4.14
CA LYS A 274 -17.31 8.94 3.24
C LYS A 274 -16.93 7.47 3.39
N PHE A 275 -15.64 7.16 3.54
CA PHE A 275 -15.17 5.79 3.74
C PHE A 275 -15.59 5.24 5.11
N VAL A 276 -15.45 6.03 6.17
CA VAL A 276 -15.91 5.67 7.52
C VAL A 276 -17.42 5.42 7.50
N CYS A 277 -18.22 6.35 6.96
CA CYS A 277 -19.67 6.19 6.87
C CYS A 277 -20.08 4.91 6.12
N TRP A 278 -19.43 4.61 4.99
CA TRP A 278 -19.70 3.37 4.25
C TRP A 278 -19.31 2.13 5.07
N LEU A 279 -18.14 2.14 5.71
CA LEU A 279 -17.67 1.03 6.52
C LEU A 279 -18.50 0.83 7.79
N SER A 280 -19.02 1.88 8.42
CA SER A 280 -19.94 1.76 9.56
C SER A 280 -21.21 0.99 9.18
N GLN A 281 -21.69 1.17 7.94
CA GLN A 281 -22.84 0.41 7.40
C GLN A 281 -22.47 -1.01 6.94
N HIS A 282 -21.22 -1.21 6.54
CA HIS A 282 -20.69 -2.48 6.02
C HIS A 282 -19.55 -3.00 6.92
N ASN A 283 -19.76 -2.99 8.23
CA ASN A 283 -18.68 -3.15 9.20
C ASN A 283 -18.03 -4.55 9.08
N PRO A 284 -16.72 -4.63 8.77
CA PRO A 284 -15.98 -5.90 8.68
C PRO A 284 -15.75 -6.56 10.04
N PHE A 285 -15.86 -5.79 11.13
CA PHE A 285 -15.67 -6.21 12.51
C PHE A 285 -16.98 -6.49 13.26
N ALA A 286 -18.13 -6.31 12.60
CA ALA A 286 -19.42 -6.66 13.17
C ALA A 286 -19.51 -8.15 13.55
N ASP A 287 -20.32 -8.45 14.56
CA ASP A 287 -20.57 -9.81 15.00
C ASP A 287 -21.19 -10.64 13.86
N ARG A 288 -20.45 -11.66 13.43
CA ARG A 288 -20.76 -12.55 12.31
C ARG A 288 -20.25 -13.95 12.67
N PRO A 289 -20.86 -15.01 12.12
CA PRO A 289 -20.37 -16.37 12.32
C PRO A 289 -18.88 -16.47 11.99
N ALA A 290 -18.07 -16.84 12.99
CA ALA A 290 -16.62 -16.74 12.92
C ALA A 290 -16.01 -17.58 11.79
N ASP A 291 -16.66 -18.69 11.42
CA ASP A 291 -16.24 -19.62 10.37
C ASP A 291 -16.56 -19.13 8.94
N LYS A 292 -17.34 -18.05 8.80
CA LYS A 292 -17.78 -17.52 7.50
C LYS A 292 -16.93 -16.33 7.08
N LEU A 293 -16.41 -16.43 5.86
CA LEU A 293 -15.76 -15.31 5.16
C LEU A 293 -16.81 -14.61 4.30
N VAL A 294 -17.11 -13.35 4.58
CA VAL A 294 -18.22 -12.60 3.97
C VAL A 294 -17.71 -11.37 3.24
N SER A 295 -18.19 -11.16 2.02
CA SER A 295 -18.01 -9.91 1.28
C SER A 295 -18.81 -8.80 1.96
N VAL A 296 -18.17 -7.72 2.40
CA VAL A 296 -18.86 -6.69 3.18
C VAL A 296 -19.79 -5.84 2.31
N SER A 297 -19.55 -5.74 1.00
CA SER A 297 -20.44 -4.99 0.08
C SER A 297 -21.68 -5.78 -0.33
N THR A 298 -21.54 -7.09 -0.55
CA THR A 298 -22.62 -7.91 -1.16
C THR A 298 -23.26 -8.90 -0.19
N GLY A 299 -22.64 -9.17 0.96
CA GLY A 299 -23.05 -10.24 1.88
C GLY A 299 -22.76 -11.65 1.35
N ILE A 300 -22.13 -11.80 0.18
CA ILE A 300 -21.78 -13.11 -0.37
C ILE A 300 -20.81 -13.83 0.57
N ILE A 301 -21.16 -15.06 0.94
CA ILE A 301 -20.32 -15.93 1.75
C ILE A 301 -19.40 -16.73 0.82
N GLY A 302 -18.11 -16.73 1.13
CA GLY A 302 -17.10 -17.54 0.46
C GLY A 302 -17.43 -19.04 0.52
N ASP A 303 -17.17 -19.75 -0.57
CA ASP A 303 -17.29 -21.21 -0.59
C ASP A 303 -16.17 -21.89 0.22
N SER A 304 -16.18 -23.22 0.28
CA SER A 304 -15.15 -24.02 0.97
C SER A 304 -13.74 -23.83 0.40
N HIS A 305 -13.62 -23.26 -0.80
CA HIS A 305 -12.34 -23.02 -1.47
C HIS A 305 -11.85 -21.58 -1.33
N THR A 306 -12.70 -20.65 -0.88
CA THR A 306 -12.34 -19.24 -0.69
C THR A 306 -11.47 -19.12 0.56
N ASN A 307 -10.21 -18.73 0.39
CA ASN A 307 -9.19 -18.73 1.44
C ASN A 307 -8.31 -17.47 1.44
N CYS A 308 -8.78 -16.36 0.85
CA CYS A 308 -8.01 -15.12 0.81
C CYS A 308 -7.77 -14.48 2.18
N ASP A 309 -8.49 -14.91 3.22
CA ASP A 309 -8.23 -14.58 4.63
C ASP A 309 -6.95 -15.24 5.19
N LEU A 310 -6.39 -16.23 4.48
CA LEU A 310 -5.15 -16.94 4.83
C LEU A 310 -3.98 -16.60 3.90
N ALA A 311 -4.00 -15.40 3.30
CA ALA A 311 -3.04 -15.02 2.27
C ALA A 311 -1.59 -15.08 2.76
N PHE A 312 -1.32 -14.64 3.99
CA PHE A 312 0.03 -14.66 4.53
C PHE A 312 0.52 -16.09 4.74
N GLU A 313 -0.28 -16.94 5.37
CA GLU A 313 0.05 -18.33 5.70
C GLU A 313 0.28 -19.18 4.44
N VAL A 314 -0.59 -19.02 3.42
CA VAL A 314 -0.42 -19.69 2.13
C VAL A 314 0.89 -19.25 1.47
N GLY A 315 1.18 -17.95 1.44
CA GLY A 315 2.42 -17.44 0.88
C GLY A 315 3.67 -17.89 1.65
N MET A 316 3.58 -17.96 2.98
CA MET A 316 4.66 -18.43 3.85
C MET A 316 4.95 -19.92 3.66
N SER A 317 3.91 -20.75 3.58
CA SER A 317 4.07 -22.19 3.31
C SER A 317 4.80 -22.44 1.99
N GLU A 318 4.48 -21.66 0.97
CA GLU A 318 5.12 -21.77 -0.34
C GLU A 318 6.54 -21.23 -0.33
N LEU A 319 6.81 -20.17 0.44
CA LEU A 319 8.17 -19.68 0.65
C LEU A 319 9.07 -20.75 1.29
N GLN A 320 8.58 -21.46 2.30
CA GLN A 320 9.31 -22.56 2.96
C GLN A 320 9.62 -23.70 1.99
N LYS A 321 8.69 -24.06 1.10
CA LYS A 321 8.93 -25.08 0.06
C LYS A 321 10.01 -24.68 -0.95
N CYS A 322 10.25 -23.38 -1.12
CA CYS A 322 11.26 -22.88 -2.03
C CYS A 322 12.68 -22.92 -1.42
N GLU A 323 12.82 -23.15 -0.12
CA GLU A 323 14.13 -23.18 0.55
C GLU A 323 15.04 -24.26 -0.05
N GLY A 324 16.31 -23.91 -0.26
CA GLY A 324 17.30 -24.80 -0.88
C GLY A 324 17.12 -25.05 -2.38
N THR A 325 16.03 -24.57 -3.00
CA THR A 325 15.80 -24.74 -4.44
C THR A 325 16.49 -23.63 -5.25
N PRO A 326 17.37 -23.96 -6.21
CA PRO A 326 18.00 -22.95 -7.07
C PRO A 326 16.98 -22.17 -7.90
N PHE A 327 17.24 -20.88 -8.11
CA PHE A 327 16.36 -19.99 -8.88
C PHE A 327 15.98 -20.55 -10.27
N SER A 328 16.92 -21.17 -10.98
CA SER A 328 16.69 -21.75 -12.31
C SER A 328 15.73 -22.95 -12.30
N LYS A 329 15.69 -23.70 -11.19
CA LYS A 329 14.85 -24.91 -11.04
C LYS A 329 13.50 -24.62 -10.35
N LEU A 330 13.34 -23.42 -9.81
CA LEU A 330 12.13 -23.03 -9.09
C LEU A 330 10.92 -22.96 -10.03
N THR A 331 9.97 -23.87 -9.83
CA THR A 331 8.71 -23.97 -10.56
C THR A 331 7.55 -23.62 -9.65
N LEU A 332 6.84 -22.53 -9.96
CA LEU A 332 5.74 -22.03 -9.16
C LEU A 332 4.42 -22.25 -9.91
N ARG A 333 3.35 -22.60 -9.19
CA ARG A 333 2.04 -22.90 -9.79
C ARG A 333 1.01 -21.84 -9.43
N HIS A 334 0.36 -21.24 -10.43
CA HIS A 334 -0.73 -20.29 -10.20
C HIS A 334 -1.95 -20.90 -9.48
N SER A 335 -2.12 -22.22 -9.56
CA SER A 335 -3.20 -22.93 -8.87
C SER A 335 -3.10 -22.87 -7.34
N ALA A 336 -1.90 -22.58 -6.80
CA ALA A 336 -1.65 -22.50 -5.37
C ALA A 336 -1.91 -21.09 -4.79
N LYS A 337 -2.24 -20.10 -5.63
CA LYS A 337 -2.63 -18.76 -5.16
C LYS A 337 -3.92 -18.81 -4.35
N VAL A 338 -4.18 -17.80 -3.51
CA VAL A 338 -5.45 -17.75 -2.78
C VAL A 338 -6.63 -17.48 -3.70
N ARG A 339 -7.79 -18.01 -3.33
CA ARG A 339 -9.05 -17.78 -4.03
C ARG A 339 -9.85 -16.68 -3.31
N THR A 340 -10.29 -15.72 -4.10
CA THR A 340 -11.09 -14.57 -3.69
C THR A 340 -12.58 -14.81 -3.88
N PHE A 341 -13.41 -13.90 -3.39
CA PHE A 341 -14.87 -13.95 -3.54
C PHE A 341 -15.33 -14.02 -5.01
N SER A 342 -14.55 -13.47 -5.94
CA SER A 342 -14.82 -13.56 -7.39
C SER A 342 -14.83 -14.99 -7.94
N ALA A 343 -14.17 -15.94 -7.25
CA ALA A 343 -14.17 -17.35 -7.62
C ALA A 343 -15.45 -18.09 -7.21
N VAL A 344 -16.26 -17.50 -6.32
CA VAL A 344 -17.55 -18.06 -5.93
C VAL A 344 -18.50 -17.91 -7.12
N GLY A 345 -18.83 -19.03 -7.75
CA GLY A 345 -19.92 -19.07 -8.71
C GLY A 345 -21.21 -18.68 -8.00
N ILE A 346 -21.80 -17.54 -8.34
CA ILE A 346 -23.16 -17.19 -7.91
C ILE A 346 -24.11 -18.09 -8.71
N THR A 347 -24.23 -19.35 -8.30
CA THR A 347 -25.20 -20.31 -8.82
C THR A 347 -26.32 -20.42 -7.82
N SER A 348 -27.46 -19.79 -8.08
CA SER A 348 -28.69 -20.11 -7.37
C SER A 348 -29.10 -21.54 -7.78
N LYS A 349 -29.21 -22.45 -6.79
CA LYS A 349 -29.79 -23.78 -7.01
C LYS A 349 -31.30 -23.64 -7.18
N ALA A 350 -31.74 -23.37 -8.41
CA ALA A 350 -33.12 -23.54 -8.83
C ALA A 350 -33.11 -24.14 -10.24
N ASN A 351 -32.98 -25.46 -10.34
CA ASN A 351 -33.26 -26.35 -11.49
C ASN A 351 -33.28 -25.71 -12.91
N ALA A 352 -32.22 -25.00 -13.32
CA ALA A 352 -32.04 -24.41 -14.65
C ALA A 352 -30.57 -23.94 -14.80
N PRO A 353 -30.04 -23.78 -16.03
CA PRO A 353 -28.61 -23.51 -16.25
C PRO A 353 -28.15 -22.23 -15.55
N ALA A 354 -26.93 -22.26 -15.03
CA ALA A 354 -26.31 -21.26 -14.16
C ALA A 354 -26.62 -19.81 -14.57
N LEU A 355 -27.52 -19.16 -13.84
CA LEU A 355 -27.87 -17.76 -14.06
C LEU A 355 -27.09 -16.88 -13.07
N ARG A 356 -26.18 -16.06 -13.60
CA ARG A 356 -25.40 -15.09 -12.82
C ARG A 356 -26.33 -13.99 -12.31
N VAL A 357 -26.76 -14.08 -11.05
CA VAL A 357 -27.64 -13.08 -10.43
C VAL A 357 -26.80 -11.87 -10.01
N LYS A 358 -27.00 -10.73 -10.67
CA LYS A 358 -26.48 -9.45 -10.19
C LYS A 358 -27.35 -8.96 -9.03
N PRO A 359 -26.79 -8.62 -7.85
CA PRO A 359 -27.56 -8.10 -6.71
C PRO A 359 -28.46 -6.92 -7.09
N ASP A 360 -27.96 -6.03 -7.96
CA ASP A 360 -28.69 -4.86 -8.48
C ASP A 360 -29.98 -5.25 -9.23
N GLN A 361 -29.94 -6.36 -9.98
CA GLN A 361 -31.10 -6.88 -10.72
C GLN A 361 -32.09 -7.58 -9.78
N LEU A 362 -31.61 -8.22 -8.72
CA LEU A 362 -32.47 -8.84 -7.72
C LEU A 362 -33.22 -7.76 -6.93
N PHE A 363 -32.53 -6.70 -6.52
CA PHE A 363 -33.12 -5.58 -5.78
C PHE A 363 -34.17 -4.83 -6.63
N HIS A 364 -33.89 -4.58 -7.92
CA HIS A 364 -34.88 -4.04 -8.85
C HIS A 364 -36.11 -4.94 -9.01
N ARG A 365 -35.92 -6.26 -9.10
CA ARG A 365 -37.03 -7.21 -9.23
C ARG A 365 -37.90 -7.29 -7.99
N ILE A 366 -37.31 -7.13 -6.80
CA ILE A 366 -38.03 -7.06 -5.52
C ILE A 366 -38.83 -5.75 -5.45
N LEU A 367 -38.22 -4.61 -5.80
CA LEU A 367 -38.92 -3.31 -5.83
C LEU A 367 -40.11 -3.29 -6.80
N CYS A 368 -39.96 -3.88 -8.01
CA CYS A 368 -41.07 -4.00 -8.96
C CYS A 368 -42.20 -4.93 -8.49
N ARG A 369 -41.93 -5.85 -7.54
CA ARG A 369 -42.93 -6.77 -6.96
C ARG A 369 -43.63 -6.21 -5.72
N ILE A 370 -43.05 -5.22 -5.05
CA ILE A 370 -43.64 -4.56 -3.87
C ILE A 370 -44.64 -3.45 -4.29
N ASN A 371 -44.49 -2.91 -5.50
CA ASN A 371 -45.38 -1.89 -6.07
C ASN A 371 -46.44 -2.43 -7.04
N ALA A 372 -46.71 -3.74 -7.01
CA ALA A 372 -47.78 -4.42 -7.76
C ALA A 372 -48.65 -5.19 -6.76
#